data_AF-A0A7Y7BGZ1-F1
#
_entry.id   AF-A0A7Y7BGZ1-F1
#
_cell.length_a   1.000
_cell.length_b   1.000
_cell.length_c   1.000
_cell.angle_alpha   90.00
_cell.angle_beta   90.00
_cell.angle_gamma   90.00
#
_symmetry.space_group_name_H-M   'P 1'
#
loop_
_entity.id
_entity.type
_entity.pdbx_description
1 polymer ?
#
loop_
_entity_poly.entity_id
_entity_poly.type
_entity_poly.pdbx_seq_one_letter_code
_entity_poly.pdbx_strand_id
1 'polypeptide(L)'
;ADRELLEAIKLRMSLVEKIGEFKKENNVAIFQLGRWKEIFNSRQEWAEQLNLDKEFVVDILRLLHQQSVKTQTEVFNKTEQDLNLSND
;
A
#
# COMPACT_ATOMS: atom_id res chain seq x y z
N ALA A 1 -1.24 18.17 -14.07
CA ALA A 1 -1.18 18.01 -12.60
C ALA A 1 -1.91 16.75 -12.13
N ASP A 2 -3.21 16.63 -12.37
CA ASP A 2 -3.99 15.48 -11.84
C ASP A 2 -3.65 14.15 -12.51
N ARG A 3 -3.28 14.19 -13.80
CA ARG A 3 -2.83 13.00 -14.53
C ARG A 3 -1.57 12.42 -13.90
N GLU A 4 -0.59 13.26 -13.60
CA GLU A 4 0.67 12.85 -12.99
C GLU A 4 0.44 12.29 -11.57
N LEU A 5 -0.53 12.84 -10.82
CA LEU A 5 -0.94 12.28 -9.54
C LEU A 5 -1.53 10.86 -9.71
N LEU A 6 -2.41 10.65 -10.68
CA LEU A 6 -2.98 9.32 -10.97
C LEU A 6 -1.91 8.32 -11.44
N GLU A 7 -0.96 8.76 -12.26
CA GLU A 7 0.17 7.93 -12.71
C GLU A 7 1.09 7.54 -11.54
N ALA A 8 1.35 8.46 -10.60
CA ALA A 8 2.10 8.17 -9.38
C ALA A 8 1.37 7.18 -8.46
N ILE A 9 0.05 7.31 -8.32
CA ILE A 9 -0.77 6.36 -7.55
C ILE A 9 -0.72 4.98 -8.21
N LYS A 10 -0.84 4.90 -9.53
CA LYS A 10 -0.71 3.63 -10.28
C LYS A 10 0.64 2.96 -10.01
N LEU A 11 1.74 3.71 -10.14
CA LEU A 11 3.08 3.20 -9.87
C LEU A 11 3.20 2.68 -8.43
N ARG A 12 2.65 3.42 -7.46
CA ARG A 12 2.62 3.02 -6.06
C ARG A 12 1.86 1.70 -5.86
N MET A 13 0.71 1.51 -6.53
CA MET A 13 -0.07 0.27 -6.42
C MET A 13 0.65 -0.94 -7.00
N SER A 14 1.31 -0.80 -8.16
CA SER A 14 2.12 -1.89 -8.73
C SER A 14 3.28 -2.31 -7.82
N LEU A 15 3.85 -1.38 -7.05
CA LEU A 15 4.84 -1.73 -6.02
C LEU A 15 4.20 -2.46 -4.83
N VAL A 16 3.01 -2.03 -4.41
CA VAL A 16 2.27 -2.67 -3.31
C VAL A 16 1.94 -4.12 -3.61
N GLU A 17 1.57 -4.44 -4.86
CA GLU A 17 1.35 -5.82 -5.32
C GLU A 17 2.60 -6.68 -5.13
N LYS A 18 3.75 -6.22 -5.63
CA LYS A 18 5.05 -6.90 -5.46
C LYS A 18 5.44 -7.07 -3.99
N ILE A 19 5.17 -6.07 -3.15
CA ILE A 19 5.37 -6.19 -1.70
C ILE A 19 4.45 -7.26 -1.11
N GLY A 20 3.21 -7.37 -1.59
CA GLY A 20 2.28 -8.43 -1.21
C GLY A 20 2.82 -9.82 -1.54
N GLU A 21 3.29 -10.02 -2.78
CA GLU A 21 3.92 -11.27 -3.22
C GLU A 21 5.12 -11.62 -2.34
N PHE A 22 6.05 -10.68 -2.18
CA PHE A 22 7.23 -10.86 -1.32
C PHE A 22 6.86 -11.24 0.12
N LYS A 23 5.90 -10.52 0.71
CA LYS A 23 5.46 -10.81 2.09
C LYS A 23 4.86 -12.20 2.20
N LYS A 24 4.06 -12.60 1.21
CA LYS A 24 3.45 -13.93 1.18
C LYS A 24 4.50 -15.03 1.12
N GLU A 25 5.43 -14.93 0.18
CA GLU A 25 6.52 -15.90 -0.01
C GLU A 25 7.39 -16.06 1.26
N ASN A 26 7.52 -14.97 2.03
CA ASN A 26 8.35 -14.93 3.23
C ASN A 26 7.54 -15.04 4.55
N ASN A 27 6.25 -15.38 4.49
CA ASN A 27 5.35 -15.48 5.65
C ASN A 27 5.37 -14.23 6.56
N VAL A 28 5.48 -13.05 5.95
CA VAL A 28 5.44 -11.76 6.64
C VAL A 28 4.00 -11.23 6.67
N ALA A 29 3.55 -10.74 7.83
CA ALA A 29 2.22 -10.18 7.97
C ALA A 29 1.97 -8.96 7.03
N ILE A 30 0.76 -8.88 6.48
CA ILE A 30 0.30 -7.76 5.65
C ILE A 30 0.38 -6.45 6.43
N PHE A 31 -0.21 -6.43 7.63
CA PHE A 31 -0.25 -5.23 8.47
C PHE A 31 0.88 -5.21 9.50
N GLN A 32 1.65 -4.12 9.50
CA GLN A 32 2.75 -3.88 10.43
C GLN A 32 2.64 -2.47 10.99
N LEU A 33 2.09 -2.33 12.19
CA LEU A 33 1.81 -1.03 12.82
C LEU A 33 3.06 -0.14 12.94
N GLY A 34 4.21 -0.71 13.26
CA GLY A 34 5.48 0.03 13.36
C GLY A 34 5.85 0.72 12.04
N ARG A 35 5.82 -0.03 10.94
CA ARG A 35 6.10 0.52 9.60
C ARG A 35 5.09 1.57 9.18
N TRP A 36 3.82 1.39 9.54
CA TRP A 36 2.81 2.39 9.28
C TRP A 36 3.10 3.70 10.02
N LYS A 37 3.47 3.64 11.31
CA LYS A 37 3.86 4.82 12.09
C LYS A 37 5.06 5.56 11.48
N GLU A 38 6.08 4.84 10.99
CA GLU A 38 7.24 5.45 10.31
C GLU A 38 6.84 6.20 9.04
N ILE A 39 6.00 5.58 8.19
CA ILE A 39 5.51 6.20 6.96
C ILE A 39 4.63 7.40 7.31
N PHE A 40 3.78 7.28 8.32
CA PHE A 40 2.90 8.35 8.75
C PHE A 40 3.71 9.60 9.16
N ASN A 41 4.69 9.43 10.04
CA ASN A 41 5.52 10.54 10.54
C ASN A 41 6.36 11.17 9.41
N SER A 42 7.09 10.36 8.64
CA SER A 42 8.00 10.89 7.61
C SER A 42 7.29 11.60 6.47
N ARG A 43 6.03 11.26 6.16
CA ARG A 43 5.28 11.92 5.08
C ARG A 43 4.57 13.19 5.56
N GLN A 44 4.26 13.30 6.85
CA GLN A 44 3.84 14.57 7.45
C GLN A 44 4.95 15.62 7.37
N GLU A 45 6.20 15.22 7.64
CA GLU A 45 7.37 16.10 7.46
C GLU A 45 7.53 16.59 6.02
N TRP A 46 7.20 15.75 5.03
CA TRP A 46 7.22 16.17 3.62
C TRP A 46 6.11 17.17 3.29
N ALA A 47 4.92 16.99 3.86
CA ALA A 47 3.82 17.94 3.70
C ALA A 47 4.22 19.34 4.20
N GLU A 48 4.88 19.38 5.36
CA GLU A 48 5.43 20.61 5.94
C GLU A 48 6.43 21.29 5.01
N GLN A 49 7.41 20.54 4.51
CA GLN A 49 8.44 21.07 3.61
C GLN A 49 7.88 21.62 2.29
N LEU A 50 6.74 21.07 1.85
CA LEU A 50 6.05 21.49 0.63
C LEU A 50 4.99 22.57 0.88
N ASN A 51 4.84 23.06 2.11
CA ASN A 51 3.78 23.99 2.53
C ASN A 51 2.36 23.48 2.20
N LEU A 52 2.15 22.17 2.36
CA LEU A 52 0.84 21.54 2.24
C LEU A 52 0.16 21.41 3.60
N ASP A 53 -1.17 21.43 3.60
CA ASP A 53 -1.94 21.15 4.80
C ASP A 53 -1.68 19.72 5.31
N LYS A 54 -1.26 19.60 6.57
CA LYS A 54 -0.85 18.32 7.15
C LYS A 54 -2.02 17.36 7.30
N GLU A 55 -3.20 17.87 7.67
CA GLU A 55 -4.39 17.05 7.91
C GLU A 55 -4.90 16.46 6.59
N PHE A 56 -4.92 17.27 5.54
CA PHE A 56 -5.25 16.85 4.19
C PHE A 56 -4.31 15.76 3.67
N VAL A 57 -2.99 15.94 3.82
CA VAL A 57 -2.03 14.90 3.39
C VAL A 57 -2.18 13.62 4.22
N VAL A 58 -2.44 13.74 5.52
CA VAL A 58 -2.74 12.59 6.39
C VAL A 58 -3.93 11.78 5.89
N ASP A 59 -5.01 12.43 5.47
CA ASP A 59 -6.19 11.73 4.96
C ASP A 59 -5.92 11.03 3.63
N ILE A 60 -5.14 11.63 2.75
CA ILE A 60 -4.66 10.97 1.52
C ILE A 60 -3.84 9.73 1.86
N LEU A 61 -2.89 9.84 2.80
CA LEU A 61 -2.04 8.72 3.20
C LEU A 61 -2.85 7.56 3.81
N ARG A 62 -3.88 7.87 4.60
CA ARG A 62 -4.81 6.87 5.16
C ARG A 62 -5.54 6.11 4.06
N LEU A 63 -6.10 6.82 3.07
CA LEU A 63 -6.79 6.19 1.93
C LEU A 63 -5.83 5.32 1.11
N LEU A 64 -4.64 5.83 0.79
CA LEU A 64 -3.61 5.06 0.07
C LEU A 64 -3.16 3.82 0.86
N HIS A 65 -3.04 3.92 2.19
CA HIS A 65 -2.67 2.78 3.02
C HIS A 65 -3.78 1.72 3.06
N GLN A 66 -5.03 2.12 3.25
CA GLN A 66 -6.18 1.21 3.23
C GLN A 66 -6.26 0.45 1.90
N GLN A 67 -6.13 1.15 0.77
CA GLN A 67 -6.07 0.52 -0.54
C GLN A 67 -4.89 -0.46 -0.64
N SER A 68 -3.75 -0.14 -0.03
CA SER A 68 -2.58 -1.02 -0.07
C SER A 68 -2.81 -2.33 0.67
N VAL A 69 -3.41 -2.26 1.87
CA VAL A 69 -3.75 -3.43 2.68
C VAL A 69 -4.75 -4.31 1.93
N LYS A 70 -5.77 -3.70 1.31
CA LYS A 70 -6.74 -4.41 0.47
C LYS A 70 -6.05 -5.15 -0.68
N THR A 71 -5.23 -4.48 -1.47
CA THR A 71 -4.49 -5.10 -2.58
C THR A 71 -3.58 -6.24 -2.11
N GLN A 72 -2.85 -6.06 -1.01
CA GLN A 72 -2.01 -7.14 -0.46
C GLN A 72 -2.84 -8.34 0.03
N THR A 73 -4.01 -8.09 0.61
CA THR A 73 -4.94 -9.15 1.02
C THR A 73 -5.44 -9.93 -0.18
N GLU A 74 -5.76 -9.25 -1.29
CA GLU A 74 -6.16 -9.90 -2.54
C GLU A 74 -5.04 -10.77 -3.13
N VAL A 75 -3.78 -10.31 -3.11
CA VAL A 75 -2.62 -11.10 -3.52
C VAL A 75 -2.44 -12.35 -2.64
N PHE A 76 -2.63 -12.21 -1.33
CA PHE A 76 -2.59 -13.35 -0.41
C PHE A 76 -3.68 -14.37 -0.74
N ASN A 77 -4.90 -13.93 -1.06
CA ASN A 77 -6.03 -14.83 -1.31
C ASN A 77 -6.03 -15.47 -2.71
N LYS A 78 -5.53 -14.78 -3.76
CA LYS A 78 -5.57 -15.29 -5.14
C LYS A 78 -4.90 -16.66 -5.32
N THR A 79 -3.70 -16.86 -4.77
CA THR A 79 -3.01 -18.15 -4.93
C THR A 79 -3.67 -19.30 -4.15
N GLU A 80 -4.45 -19.03 -3.10
CA GLU A 80 -5.22 -20.11 -2.45
C GLU A 80 -6.33 -20.63 -3.37
N GLN A 81 -6.96 -19.76 -4.17
CA GLN A 81 -7.93 -20.19 -5.18
C GLN A 81 -7.26 -20.89 -6.38
N ASP A 82 -6.10 -20.40 -6.83
CA ASP A 82 -5.37 -21.02 -7.93
C ASP A 82 -4.83 -22.42 -7.58
N LEU A 83 -4.44 -22.65 -6.31
CA LEU A 83 -4.04 -23.97 -5.79
C LEU A 83 -5.23 -24.94 -5.66
N ASN A 84 -6.43 -24.44 -5.39
CA ASN A 84 -7.63 -25.29 -5.29
C ASN A 84 -8.18 -25.68 -6.67
N LEU A 85 -8.06 -24.81 -7.68
CA LEU A 85 -8.48 -25.08 -9.06
C LEU A 85 -7.51 -25.97 -9.87
N SER A 86 -6.30 -26.19 -9.37
CA SER A 86 -5.29 -27.05 -10.01
C SER A 86 -5.25 -28.48 -9.42
N ASN A 87 -6.09 -28.76 -8.42
CA ASN A 87 -6.28 -30.08 -7.82
C ASN A 87 -7.57 -30.80 -8.28
N ASP A 88 -8.36 -30.18 -9.17
CA ASP A 88 -9.50 -30.78 -9.89
C ASP A 88 -9.12 -31.06 -11.37
#